data_AF-A0A2E9W871-F1
#
_entry.id   AF-A0A2E9W871-F1
#
_cell.length_a   1.000
_cell.length_b   1.000
_cell.length_c   1.000
_cell.angle_alpha   90.00
_cell.angle_beta   90.00
_cell.angle_gamma   90.00
#
_symmetry.space_group_name_H-M   'P 1'
#
loop_
_entity.id
_entity.type
_entity.pdbx_description
1 polymer ?
#
loop_
_entity_poly.entity_id
_entity_poly.type
_entity_poly.pdbx_seq_one_letter_code
_entity_poly.pdbx_strand_id
1 'polypeptide(L)'
;MMNSKSIVLWAFFGLCGGVFVDPASSHAGEADVVGVEVRKTSDATYRFSVTVAHDDTGWDHYADAWQVIGPDGAVLGERILAHPHVNEQPFTR
;
A
#
# COMPACT_ATOMS: atom_id res chain seq x y z
N MET A 1 -10.70 2.95 -3.20
CA MET A 1 -11.24 1.82 -3.98
C MET A 1 -10.12 0.78 -4.01
N MET A 2 -10.16 -0.20 -3.10
CA MET A 2 -9.09 -1.20 -2.93
C MET A 2 -8.94 -2.05 -4.19
N ASN A 3 -7.77 -2.05 -4.81
CA ASN A 3 -7.48 -2.87 -5.97
C ASN A 3 -6.97 -4.24 -5.52
N SER A 4 -7.85 -5.08 -4.95
CA SER A 4 -7.52 -6.48 -4.69
C SER A 4 -7.71 -7.27 -5.97
N LYS A 5 -6.61 -7.60 -6.67
CA LYS A 5 -6.65 -8.48 -7.85
C LYS A 5 -6.39 -9.92 -7.41
N SER A 6 -7.45 -10.67 -7.14
CA SER A 6 -7.38 -12.13 -7.12
C SER A 6 -7.24 -12.65 -8.56
N ILE A 7 -6.07 -13.15 -8.93
CA ILE A 7 -5.86 -13.87 -10.19
C ILE A 7 -6.40 -15.30 -10.00
N VAL A 8 -7.54 -15.60 -10.65
CA VAL A 8 -8.04 -16.96 -10.82
C VAL A 8 -7.64 -17.39 -12.23
N LEU A 9 -6.64 -18.28 -12.32
CA LEU A 9 -6.17 -18.81 -13.59
C LEU A 9 -7.14 -19.91 -14.07
N TRP A 10 -7.95 -19.62 -15.07
CA TRP A 10 -8.66 -20.65 -15.83
C TRP A 10 -7.73 -21.18 -16.92
N ALA A 11 -7.37 -22.46 -16.84
CA ALA A 11 -6.65 -23.14 -17.91
C ALA A 11 -7.61 -23.38 -19.09
N PHE A 12 -7.41 -22.66 -20.20
CA PHE A 12 -8.02 -23.00 -21.48
C PHE A 12 -6.96 -23.63 -22.40
N PHE A 13 -7.18 -24.90 -22.75
CA PHE A 13 -6.48 -25.57 -23.85
C PHE A 13 -7.13 -25.10 -25.16
N GLY A 14 -6.36 -24.44 -26.03
CA GLY A 14 -6.86 -24.01 -27.34
C GLY A 14 -5.80 -23.35 -28.22
N LEU A 15 -5.37 -24.08 -29.24
CA LEU A 15 -4.38 -23.71 -30.26
C LEU A 15 -4.98 -22.70 -31.27
N CYS A 16 -4.41 -21.49 -31.41
CA CYS A 16 -4.23 -20.73 -32.67
C CYS A 16 -3.71 -19.32 -32.40
N GLY A 17 -2.83 -18.84 -33.28
CA GLY A 17 -2.00 -17.64 -33.08
C GLY A 17 -2.78 -16.35 -32.82
N GLY A 18 -2.50 -15.75 -31.67
CA GLY A 18 -2.84 -14.39 -31.31
C GLY A 18 -1.67 -13.82 -30.52
N VAL A 19 -1.26 -12.59 -30.81
CA VAL A 19 -0.24 -11.88 -30.03
C VAL A 19 -0.79 -11.73 -28.61
N PHE A 20 -0.21 -12.48 -27.67
CA PHE A 20 -0.46 -12.30 -26.25
C PHE A 20 0.21 -10.99 -25.83
N VAL A 21 -0.57 -9.92 -25.75
CA VAL A 21 -0.16 -8.73 -25.01
C VAL A 21 -0.28 -9.11 -23.54
N ASP A 22 0.82 -9.58 -22.96
CA ASP A 22 0.92 -9.78 -21.52
C ASP A 22 0.81 -8.39 -20.88
N PRO A 23 -0.26 -8.06 -20.12
CA PRO A 23 -0.29 -6.82 -19.38
C PRO A 23 0.82 -6.94 -18.35
N ALA A 24 1.94 -6.27 -18.60
CA ALA A 24 3.06 -6.21 -17.68
C ALA A 24 2.50 -5.96 -16.28
N SER A 25 2.59 -6.97 -15.44
CA SER A 25 2.14 -6.87 -14.06
C SER A 25 2.93 -5.74 -13.45
N SER A 26 2.27 -4.61 -13.20
CA SER A 26 2.86 -3.53 -12.42
C SER A 26 2.99 -4.08 -11.00
N HIS A 27 4.15 -4.68 -10.71
CA HIS A 27 4.60 -4.91 -9.35
C HIS A 27 4.94 -3.54 -8.77
N ALA A 28 3.89 -2.79 -8.45
CA ALA A 28 3.98 -1.77 -7.43
C ALA A 28 4.50 -2.50 -6.19
N GLY A 29 5.76 -2.30 -5.82
CA GLY A 29 6.28 -2.85 -4.57
C GLY A 29 5.30 -2.45 -3.47
N GLU A 30 4.77 -3.40 -2.72
CA GLU A 30 3.77 -3.07 -1.70
C GLU A 30 4.41 -2.15 -0.66
N ALA A 31 3.65 -1.17 -0.16
CA ALA A 31 4.18 -0.26 0.86
C ALA A 31 4.34 -1.04 2.17
N ASP A 32 5.53 -1.00 2.75
CA ASP A 32 5.86 -1.69 3.99
C ASP A 32 5.84 -0.74 5.19
N VAL A 33 5.17 -1.17 6.26
CA VAL A 33 5.33 -0.55 7.59
C VAL A 33 6.55 -1.18 8.26
N VAL A 34 7.65 -0.44 8.28
CA VAL A 34 8.95 -0.92 8.81
C VAL A 34 9.24 -0.44 10.23
N GLY A 35 8.41 0.46 10.77
CA GLY A 35 8.54 0.95 12.14
C GLY A 35 7.27 1.64 12.64
N VAL A 36 6.97 1.49 13.93
CA VAL A 36 5.84 2.16 14.58
C VAL A 36 6.27 2.60 15.99
N GLU A 37 6.07 3.88 16.29
CA GLU A 37 6.12 4.41 17.64
C GLU A 37 4.72 4.88 18.06
N VAL A 38 4.28 4.47 19.26
CA VAL A 38 2.97 4.82 19.81
C VAL A 38 3.13 5.57 21.12
N ARG A 39 2.48 6.73 21.24
CA ARG A 39 2.43 7.51 22.48
C ARG A 39 1.00 7.84 22.87
N LYS A 40 0.62 7.56 24.11
CA LYS A 40 -0.64 8.06 24.69
C LYS A 40 -0.52 9.56 24.91
N THR A 41 -1.45 10.35 24.38
CA THR A 41 -1.44 11.83 24.50
C THR A 41 -2.45 12.35 25.50
N SER A 42 -3.54 11.61 25.72
CA SER A 42 -4.57 11.87 26.73
C SER A 42 -5.39 10.58 26.94
N ASP A 43 -6.43 10.63 27.78
CA ASP A 43 -7.30 9.46 27.96
C ASP A 43 -7.94 9.02 26.65
N ALA A 44 -7.81 7.72 26.40
CA ALA A 44 -8.22 7.04 25.16
C ALA A 44 -7.69 7.66 23.85
N THR A 45 -6.66 8.51 23.89
CA THR A 45 -6.10 9.15 22.69
C THR A 45 -4.64 8.79 22.53
N TYR A 46 -4.28 8.37 21.32
CA TYR A 46 -2.95 7.91 20.97
C TYR A 46 -2.45 8.64 19.74
N ARG A 47 -1.15 8.92 19.71
CA ARG A 47 -0.41 9.35 18.54
C ARG A 47 0.45 8.20 18.05
N PHE A 48 0.38 7.96 16.75
CA PHE A 48 1.20 7.00 16.03
C PHE A 48 2.18 7.79 15.17
N SER A 49 3.46 7.42 15.23
CA SER A 49 4.47 7.81 14.26
C SER A 49 4.86 6.55 13.50
N VAL A 50 4.54 6.50 12.21
CA VAL A 50 4.69 5.29 11.40
C VAL A 50 5.78 5.52 10.36
N THR A 51 6.77 4.64 10.33
CA THR A 51 7.82 4.60 9.33
C THR A 51 7.39 3.69 8.17
N VAL A 52 7.28 4.27 6.99
CA VAL A 52 6.83 3.59 5.76
C VAL A 52 8.01 3.51 4.79
N ALA A 53 8.16 2.37 4.13
CA ALA A 53 9.06 2.15 3.01
C ALA A 53 8.24 1.78 1.77
N HIS A 54 8.48 2.45 0.66
CA HIS A 54 7.85 2.14 -0.61
C HIS A 54 8.74 2.63 -1.76
N ASP A 55 8.70 1.94 -2.91
CA ASP A 55 9.46 2.30 -4.10
C ASP A 55 8.78 3.43 -4.89
N ASP A 56 8.53 4.57 -4.24
CA ASP A 56 7.91 5.73 -4.87
C ASP A 56 8.66 6.14 -6.15
N THR A 57 7.98 6.19 -7.30
CA THR A 57 8.56 6.68 -8.57
C THR A 57 7.90 7.96 -9.09
N GLY A 58 6.89 8.48 -8.38
CA GLY A 58 6.22 9.74 -8.70
C GLY A 58 4.74 9.71 -8.36
N TRP A 59 3.98 10.67 -8.89
CA TRP A 59 2.54 10.82 -8.62
C TRP A 59 1.69 9.62 -9.05
N ASP A 60 2.16 8.82 -10.00
CA ASP A 60 1.46 7.62 -10.48
C ASP A 60 1.77 6.38 -9.63
N HIS A 61 2.80 6.45 -8.77
CA HIS A 61 3.25 5.31 -7.97
C HIS A 61 3.94 5.79 -6.69
N TYR A 62 3.14 5.90 -5.63
CA TYR A 62 3.60 6.25 -4.29
C TYR A 62 2.66 5.67 -3.21
N ALA A 63 3.15 5.55 -1.97
CA ALA A 63 2.30 5.20 -0.83
C ALA A 63 1.37 6.36 -0.46
N ASP A 64 0.05 6.16 -0.54
CA ASP A 64 -0.95 7.23 -0.40
C ASP A 64 -1.57 7.35 1.00
N ALA A 65 -1.53 6.30 1.81
CA ALA A 65 -2.00 6.32 3.18
C ALA A 65 -1.44 5.18 4.05
N TRP A 66 -1.58 5.34 5.36
CA TRP A 66 -1.55 4.22 6.31
C TRP A 66 -2.72 4.31 7.28
N GLN A 67 -3.15 3.15 7.78
CA GLN A 67 -4.31 3.02 8.66
C GLN A 67 -3.98 2.25 9.93
N VAL A 68 -4.66 2.59 11.03
CA VAL A 68 -4.69 1.79 12.25
C VAL A 68 -5.97 0.98 12.23
N ILE A 69 -5.84 -0.34 12.17
CA ILE A 69 -6.97 -1.27 12.06
C ILE A 69 -7.14 -2.00 13.39
N GLY A 70 -8.38 -2.01 13.90
CA GLY A 70 -8.76 -2.73 15.11
C GLY A 70 -8.84 -4.25 14.90
N PRO A 71 -8.92 -5.04 15.99
CA PRO A 71 -9.00 -6.50 15.89
C PRO A 71 -10.23 -7.03 15.16
N ASP A 72 -11.29 -6.21 15.07
CA ASP A 72 -12.52 -6.48 14.35
C ASP A 72 -12.49 -6.02 12.87
N GLY A 73 -11.35 -5.47 12.42
CA GLY A 73 -11.19 -4.91 11.08
C GLY A 73 -11.65 -3.46 10.93
N ALA A 74 -12.10 -2.80 12.01
CA ALA A 74 -12.50 -1.40 11.95
C ALA A 74 -11.30 -0.47 11.78
N VAL A 75 -11.42 0.55 10.92
CA VAL A 75 -10.41 1.62 10.81
C VAL A 75 -10.58 2.58 11.98
N LEU A 76 -9.60 2.59 12.89
CA LEU A 76 -9.55 3.46 14.07
C LEU A 76 -8.93 4.82 13.76
N GLY A 77 -8.13 4.89 12.70
CA GLY A 77 -7.51 6.12 12.22
C GLY A 77 -6.83 5.91 10.87
N GLU A 78 -6.70 6.99 10.12
CA GLU A 78 -6.05 7.01 8.80
C GLU A 78 -5.17 8.25 8.71
N ARG A 79 -4.00 8.08 8.09
CA ARG A 79 -3.11 9.17 7.72
C ARG A 79 -2.91 9.14 6.22
N ILE A 80 -3.43 10.18 5.54
CA ILE A 80 -3.16 10.42 4.13
C ILE A 80 -1.74 10.98 3.95
N LEU A 81 -1.06 10.47 2.95
CA LEU A 81 0.25 10.88 2.47
C LEU A 81 0.02 11.58 1.12
N ALA A 82 0.00 12.90 1.11
CA ALA A 82 -0.55 13.67 -0.02
C ALA A 82 0.45 13.91 -1.17
N HIS A 83 1.65 13.34 -1.11
CA HIS A 83 2.68 13.52 -2.13
C HIS A 83 3.67 12.34 -2.17
N PRO A 84 4.36 12.11 -3.30
CA PRO A 84 5.46 11.15 -3.36
C PRO A 84 6.63 11.55 -2.47
N HIS A 85 7.33 10.55 -1.95
CA HIS A 85 8.50 10.61 -1.08
C HIS A 85 9.73 9.95 -1.72
N VAL A 86 9.89 10.06 -3.05
CA VAL A 86 10.97 9.43 -3.86
C VAL A 86 12.37 9.57 -3.24
N ASN A 87 12.69 10.73 -2.65
CA ASN A 87 14.01 11.04 -2.09
C ASN A 87 14.08 10.98 -0.56
N GLU A 88 13.05 10.42 0.10
CA GLU A 88 12.91 10.40 1.56
C GLU A 88 12.61 8.98 2.07
N GLN A 89 13.02 7.92 1.36
CA GLN A 89 12.72 6.55 1.78
C GLN A 89 13.77 5.99 2.75
N PRO A 90 13.37 5.35 3.86
CA PRO A 90 12.02 5.34 4.43
C PRO A 90 11.68 6.68 5.13
N PHE A 91 10.41 7.06 5.15
CA PHE A 91 9.93 8.29 5.81
C PHE A 91 9.02 7.96 7.00
N THR A 92 8.89 8.89 7.95
CA THR A 92 8.01 8.76 9.12
C THR A 92 6.95 9.86 9.15
N ARG A 93 5.69 9.52 9.43
CA ARG A 93 4.58 10.48 9.55
C ARG A 93 3.66 10.17 10.73
#